data_AF-A0A428RPW2-F1
#
_entry.id   AF-A0A428RPW2-F1
#
_cell.length_a   1.000
_cell.length_b   1.000
_cell.length_c   1.000
_cell.angle_alpha   90.00
_cell.angle_beta   90.00
_cell.angle_gamma   90.00
#
_symmetry.space_group_name_H-M   'P 1'
#
loop_
_entity.id
_entity.type
_entity.pdbx_description
1 polymer ?
#
loop_
_entity_poly.entity_id
_entity_poly.type
_entity_poly.pdbx_seq_one_letter_code
_entity_poly.pdbx_strand_id
1 'polypeptide(L)'
;MPPLSECNLDFGDSIKNITGLSLEIPKRNVFIWLYNEDDDEPKKTGVALWRAGWDRPFIEVKADNEIQGLIQLTIKICVESMKGQLDSSPSDSDIIECAKSALMEEGDFSFRNIEPDLSLVLDGTKTLATANADGNHQRRFQLMKKICEMGLEKWTSPNSTQVEQNGEDK
;
A
#
# COMPACT_ATOMS: atom_id res chain seq x y z
N MET A 1 -17.35 -13.37 0.00
CA MET A 1 -16.29 -12.35 0.13
C MET A 1 -15.48 -12.71 1.36
N PRO A 2 -14.23 -13.17 1.21
CA PRO A 2 -13.30 -13.18 2.34
C PRO A 2 -13.09 -11.71 2.76
N PRO A 3 -13.29 -11.35 4.04
CA PRO A 3 -13.01 -10.01 4.51
C PRO A 3 -11.50 -9.75 4.43
N LEU A 4 -11.11 -8.48 4.25
CA LEU A 4 -9.76 -8.04 4.63
C LEU A 4 -9.52 -8.45 6.07
N SER A 5 -8.32 -8.93 6.38
CA SER A 5 -7.98 -9.20 7.78
C SER A 5 -8.14 -7.93 8.62
N GLU A 6 -8.58 -8.07 9.87
CA GLU A 6 -8.81 -6.93 10.76
C GLU A 6 -7.55 -6.07 10.94
N CYS A 7 -6.37 -6.70 10.93
CA CYS A 7 -5.08 -6.03 11.01
C CYS A 7 -4.74 -5.14 9.81
N ASN A 8 -5.38 -5.36 8.65
CA ASN A 8 -5.12 -4.63 7.41
C ASN A 8 -6.27 -3.69 7.01
N LEU A 9 -7.27 -3.50 7.88
CA LEU A 9 -8.42 -2.64 7.56
C LEU A 9 -8.01 -1.20 7.29
N ASP A 10 -7.17 -0.62 8.14
CA ASP A 10 -6.69 0.76 7.98
C ASP A 10 -5.88 0.92 6.68
N PHE A 11 -5.02 -0.05 6.37
CA PHE A 11 -4.27 -0.04 5.11
C PHE A 11 -5.19 -0.16 3.89
N GLY A 12 -6.16 -1.07 3.94
CA GLY A 12 -7.19 -1.20 2.91
C GLY A 12 -8.02 0.06 2.74
N ASP A 13 -8.29 0.80 3.82
CA ASP A 13 -9.01 2.05 3.77
C ASP A 13 -8.19 3.20 3.20
N SER A 14 -6.89 3.26 3.49
CA SER A 14 -5.94 4.14 2.80
C SER A 14 -5.89 3.84 1.30
N ILE A 15 -5.84 2.57 0.89
CA ILE A 15 -5.89 2.17 -0.53
C ILE A 15 -7.15 2.69 -1.22
N LYS A 16 -8.32 2.54 -0.59
CA LYS A 16 -9.58 3.08 -1.14
C LYS A 16 -9.55 4.61 -1.23
N ASN A 17 -8.96 5.28 -0.23
CA ASN A 17 -8.86 6.74 -0.21
C ASN A 17 -7.96 7.25 -1.34
N ILE A 18 -6.77 6.67 -1.48
CA ILE A 18 -5.83 6.96 -2.56
C ILE A 18 -6.50 6.77 -3.93
N THR A 19 -7.16 5.62 -4.12
CA THR A 19 -7.88 5.31 -5.37
C THR A 19 -8.95 6.35 -5.67
N GLY A 20 -9.71 6.75 -4.65
CA GLY A 20 -10.80 7.70 -4.85
C GLY A 20 -10.32 9.10 -5.19
N LEU A 21 -9.23 9.53 -4.54
CA LEU A 21 -8.56 10.79 -4.85
C LEU A 21 -7.98 10.77 -6.26
N SER A 22 -7.28 9.70 -6.63
CA SER A 22 -6.46 9.68 -7.83
C SER A 22 -7.22 9.36 -9.12
N LEU A 23 -8.35 8.67 -9.00
CA LEU A 23 -9.20 8.29 -10.14
C LEU A 23 -10.56 9.01 -10.14
N GLU A 24 -10.75 9.97 -9.24
CA GLU A 24 -12.01 10.71 -9.04
C GLU A 24 -13.23 9.80 -8.77
N ILE A 25 -12.99 8.67 -8.09
CA ILE A 25 -14.05 7.71 -7.72
C ILE A 25 -14.44 7.97 -6.26
N PRO A 26 -15.72 8.14 -5.92
CA PRO A 26 -16.11 8.26 -4.51
C PRO A 26 -15.63 7.05 -3.71
N LYS A 27 -14.92 7.26 -2.57
CA LYS A 27 -14.38 6.17 -1.72
C LYS A 27 -15.39 5.06 -1.46
N ARG A 28 -16.65 5.42 -1.18
CA ARG A 28 -17.76 4.47 -0.94
C ARG A 28 -18.07 3.51 -2.10
N ASN A 29 -17.60 3.84 -3.30
CA ASN A 29 -17.77 3.04 -4.51
C ASN A 29 -16.53 2.19 -4.82
N VAL A 30 -15.48 2.24 -4.01
CA VAL A 30 -14.25 1.47 -4.18
C VAL A 30 -14.24 0.30 -3.20
N PHE A 31 -14.09 -0.91 -3.74
CA PHE A 31 -14.05 -2.14 -2.95
C PHE A 31 -12.76 -2.91 -3.23
N ILE A 32 -12.17 -3.49 -2.20
CA ILE A 32 -11.05 -4.41 -2.30
C ILE A 32 -11.58 -5.83 -2.12
N TRP A 33 -11.20 -6.72 -3.03
CA TRP A 33 -11.60 -8.12 -3.02
C TRP A 33 -10.37 -9.00 -2.88
N LEU A 34 -10.41 -9.89 -1.89
CA LEU A 34 -9.45 -10.98 -1.73
C LEU A 34 -10.06 -12.27 -2.26
N TYR A 35 -9.29 -13.04 -3.03
CA TYR A 35 -9.68 -14.37 -3.45
C TYR A 35 -8.44 -15.26 -3.57
N ASN A 36 -8.61 -16.53 -3.26
CA ASN A 36 -7.63 -17.56 -3.59
C ASN A 36 -8.10 -18.19 -4.88
N GLU A 37 -7.23 -18.27 -5.89
CA GLU A 37 -7.52 -19.11 -7.05
C GLU A 37 -7.20 -20.59 -6.72
N ASP A 38 -7.90 -21.49 -7.41
CA ASP A 38 -8.05 -22.93 -7.14
C ASP A 38 -6.74 -23.75 -7.01
N ASP A 39 -6.89 -24.97 -6.48
CA ASP A 39 -5.94 -25.93 -5.88
C ASP A 39 -4.63 -26.32 -6.63
N ASP A 40 -4.34 -25.81 -7.83
CA ASP A 40 -3.27 -26.34 -8.70
C ASP A 40 -2.02 -25.44 -8.89
N GLU A 41 -2.02 -24.22 -8.35
CA GLU A 41 -0.83 -23.35 -8.29
C GLU A 41 -0.43 -23.06 -6.83
N PRO A 42 0.84 -22.73 -6.51
CA PRO A 42 1.19 -22.27 -5.17
C PRO A 42 0.26 -21.09 -4.82
N LYS A 43 -0.55 -21.28 -3.76
CA LYS A 43 -1.70 -20.45 -3.39
C LYS A 43 -1.37 -18.95 -3.40
N LYS A 44 -1.58 -18.29 -4.54
CA LYS A 44 -1.50 -16.83 -4.64
C LYS A 44 -2.81 -16.22 -4.18
N THR A 45 -2.69 -15.14 -3.41
CA THR A 45 -3.81 -14.26 -3.07
C THR A 45 -4.01 -13.28 -4.22
N GLY A 46 -5.16 -13.36 -4.88
CA GLY A 46 -5.64 -12.33 -5.79
C GLY A 46 -6.21 -11.16 -5.00
N VAL A 47 -5.76 -9.96 -5.33
CA VAL A 47 -6.25 -8.71 -4.72
C VAL A 47 -6.70 -7.77 -5.83
N ALA A 48 -7.97 -7.40 -5.79
CA ALA A 48 -8.60 -6.64 -6.86
C ALA A 48 -9.38 -5.42 -6.35
N LEU A 49 -9.33 -4.33 -7.10
CA LEU A 49 -10.14 -3.14 -6.92
C LEU A 49 -11.33 -3.15 -7.86
N TRP A 50 -12.49 -2.93 -7.25
CA TRP A 50 -13.79 -2.91 -7.91
C TRP A 50 -14.45 -1.57 -7.72
N ARG A 51 -15.14 -1.13 -8.77
CA ARG A 51 -16.02 0.04 -8.72
C ARG A 51 -17.46 -0.43 -8.61
N ALA A 52 -18.26 0.23 -7.77
CA ALA A 52 -19.70 -0.03 -7.68
C ALA A 52 -20.35 -0.08 -9.07
N GLY A 53 -21.06 -1.17 -9.37
CA GLY A 53 -21.77 -1.36 -10.63
C GLY A 53 -20.92 -1.90 -11.79
N TRP A 54 -19.66 -2.29 -11.57
CA TRP A 54 -18.81 -2.91 -12.58
C TRP A 54 -18.82 -4.43 -12.44
N ASP A 55 -18.77 -5.14 -13.57
CA ASP A 55 -18.76 -6.61 -13.65
C ASP A 55 -17.34 -7.21 -13.64
N ARG A 56 -16.31 -6.35 -13.72
CA ARG A 56 -14.89 -6.72 -13.69
C ARG A 56 -14.06 -5.76 -12.84
N PRO A 57 -12.95 -6.24 -12.25
CA PRO A 57 -12.03 -5.36 -11.55
C PRO A 57 -11.33 -4.42 -12.53
N PHE A 58 -11.04 -3.20 -12.11
CA PHE A 58 -10.30 -2.24 -12.94
C PHE A 58 -8.80 -2.23 -12.62
N ILE A 59 -8.41 -2.67 -11.43
CA ILE A 59 -7.02 -2.97 -11.07
C ILE A 59 -7.01 -4.30 -10.33
N GLU A 60 -6.14 -5.21 -10.75
CA GLU A 60 -5.94 -6.52 -10.13
C GLU A 60 -4.45 -6.82 -10.03
N VAL A 61 -4.06 -7.48 -8.94
CA VAL A 61 -2.70 -8.00 -8.71
C VAL A 61 -2.77 -9.40 -8.09
N LYS A 62 -1.70 -10.19 -8.29
CA LYS A 62 -1.53 -11.51 -7.68
C LYS A 62 -0.25 -11.53 -6.88
N ALA A 63 -0.33 -11.98 -5.63
CA ALA A 63 0.80 -12.02 -4.71
C ALA A 63 0.76 -13.28 -3.85
N ASP A 64 1.84 -13.57 -3.12
CA ASP A 64 1.98 -14.77 -2.31
C ASP A 64 1.15 -14.68 -1.01
N ASN A 65 0.79 -13.48 -0.57
CA ASN A 65 -0.11 -13.25 0.55
C ASN A 65 -0.90 -11.93 0.43
N GLU A 66 -1.86 -11.74 1.34
CA GLU A 66 -2.72 -10.55 1.41
C GLU A 66 -1.92 -9.24 1.48
N ILE A 67 -0.93 -9.14 2.38
CA ILE A 67 -0.17 -7.91 2.61
C ILE A 67 0.61 -7.54 1.34
N GLN A 68 1.32 -8.50 0.76
CA GLN A 68 2.06 -8.30 -0.48
C GLN A 68 1.11 -7.89 -1.62
N GLY A 69 -0.08 -8.47 -1.68
CA GLY A 69 -1.11 -8.09 -2.65
C GLY A 69 -1.59 -6.65 -2.46
N LEU A 70 -1.86 -6.21 -1.24
CA LEU A 70 -2.24 -4.82 -0.93
C LEU A 70 -1.13 -3.82 -1.26
N ILE A 71 0.14 -4.16 -0.99
CA ILE A 71 1.31 -3.36 -1.36
C ILE A 71 1.40 -3.20 -2.88
N GLN A 72 1.33 -4.31 -3.63
CA GLN A 72 1.38 -4.29 -5.09
C GLN A 72 0.20 -3.53 -5.70
N LEU A 73 -0.99 -3.67 -5.13
CA LEU A 73 -2.18 -2.95 -5.55
C LEU A 73 -1.99 -1.44 -5.42
N THR A 74 -1.46 -0.99 -4.29
CA THR A 74 -1.13 0.43 -4.04
C THR A 74 -0.14 0.97 -5.05
N ILE A 75 0.95 0.22 -5.34
CA ILE A 75 1.96 0.60 -6.34
C ILE A 75 1.30 0.79 -7.71
N LYS A 76 0.42 -0.14 -8.11
CA LYS A 76 -0.28 -0.08 -9.40
C LYS A 76 -1.20 1.14 -9.50
N ILE A 77 -1.93 1.47 -8.42
CA ILE A 77 -2.71 2.71 -8.34
C ILE A 77 -1.82 3.93 -8.54
N CYS A 78 -0.70 4.04 -7.81
CA CYS A 78 0.21 5.18 -7.94
C CYS A 78 0.71 5.35 -9.37
N VAL A 79 1.09 4.26 -10.04
CA VAL A 79 1.57 4.27 -11.43
C VAL A 79 0.50 4.78 -12.40
N GLU A 80 -0.72 4.25 -12.32
CA GLU A 80 -1.82 4.70 -13.20
C GLU A 80 -2.18 6.17 -12.92
N SER A 81 -2.16 6.58 -11.65
CA SER A 81 -2.45 7.96 -11.25
C SER A 81 -1.43 8.94 -11.82
N MET A 82 -0.13 8.61 -11.74
CA MET A 82 0.93 9.46 -12.30
C MET A 82 0.87 9.56 -13.83
N LYS A 83 0.39 8.53 -14.54
CA LYS A 83 0.18 8.58 -16.01
C LYS A 83 -0.94 9.55 -16.39
N GLY A 84 -1.98 9.66 -15.57
CA GLY A 84 -3.17 10.46 -15.84
C GLY A 84 -3.02 11.98 -15.62
N GLN A 85 -1.85 12.44 -15.15
CA GLN A 85 -1.68 13.73 -14.45
C GLN A 85 -2.53 13.79 -13.16
N LEU A 86 -1.96 14.34 -12.09
CA LEU A 86 -2.51 14.22 -10.74
C LEU A 86 -3.28 15.48 -10.34
N ASP A 87 -4.61 15.38 -10.27
CA ASP A 87 -5.45 16.48 -9.78
C ASP A 87 -5.52 16.55 -8.24
N SER A 88 -5.16 15.46 -7.56
CA SER A 88 -5.15 15.38 -6.09
C SER A 88 -3.99 14.51 -5.58
N SER A 89 -3.80 14.43 -4.26
CA SER A 89 -2.74 13.62 -3.63
C SER A 89 -3.17 13.02 -2.30
N PRO A 90 -2.56 11.88 -1.90
CA PRO A 90 -2.87 11.27 -0.61
C PRO A 90 -2.56 12.21 0.55
N SER A 91 -3.28 11.99 1.65
CA SER A 91 -3.02 12.69 2.90
C SER A 91 -1.74 12.17 3.57
N ASP A 92 -1.21 12.95 4.50
CA ASP A 92 -0.09 12.56 5.36
C ASP A 92 -0.41 11.26 6.13
N SER A 93 -1.68 11.08 6.53
CA SER A 93 -2.15 9.86 7.19
C SER A 93 -2.05 8.64 6.28
N ASP A 94 -2.47 8.74 5.02
CA ASP A 94 -2.41 7.60 4.08
C ASP A 94 -0.97 7.13 3.83
N ILE A 95 -0.03 8.08 3.78
CA ILE A 95 1.39 7.77 3.57
C ILE A 95 1.97 7.10 4.83
N ILE A 96 1.61 7.55 6.04
CA ILE A 96 2.01 6.90 7.30
C ILE A 96 1.46 5.47 7.36
N GLU A 97 0.20 5.25 6.99
CA GLU A 97 -0.39 3.92 7.03
C GLU A 97 0.20 2.96 5.97
N CYS A 98 0.52 3.43 4.74
CA CYS A 98 1.34 2.61 3.79
C CYS A 98 2.70 2.29 4.42
N ALA A 99 3.34 3.21 5.13
CA ALA A 99 4.64 2.96 5.73
C ALA A 99 4.63 1.90 6.83
N LYS A 100 3.70 2.00 7.78
CA LYS A 100 3.53 1.01 8.85
C LYS A 100 3.28 -0.38 8.25
N SER A 101 2.37 -0.46 7.29
CA SER A 101 1.95 -1.71 6.68
C SER A 101 3.02 -2.33 5.79
N ALA A 102 3.71 -1.51 4.99
CA ALA A 102 4.72 -1.99 4.05
C ALA A 102 6.03 -2.35 4.74
N LEU A 103 6.49 -1.54 5.70
CA LEU A 103 7.81 -1.70 6.29
C LEU A 103 7.80 -2.59 7.54
N MET A 104 6.65 -2.79 8.18
CA MET A 104 6.49 -3.47 9.47
C MET A 104 7.48 -2.94 10.55
N GLU A 105 7.82 -1.67 10.47
CA GLU A 105 8.71 -1.01 11.43
C GLU A 105 7.85 -0.37 12.53
N GLU A 106 8.20 -0.61 13.78
CA GLU A 106 7.62 0.09 14.92
C GLU A 106 8.32 1.44 15.12
N GLY A 107 7.56 2.45 15.55
CA GLY A 107 8.09 3.78 15.90
C GLY A 107 7.23 4.93 15.42
N ASP A 108 7.67 6.14 15.73
CA ASP A 108 6.95 7.37 15.41
C ASP A 108 7.35 7.87 14.02
N PHE A 109 6.39 7.82 13.09
CA PHE A 109 6.56 8.30 11.73
C PHE A 109 6.27 9.79 11.63
N SER A 110 7.10 10.50 10.86
CA SER A 110 6.94 11.93 10.59
C SER A 110 7.38 12.28 9.17
N PHE A 111 6.92 13.43 8.68
CA PHE A 111 7.33 13.97 7.40
C PHE A 111 8.38 15.04 7.55
N ARG A 112 9.37 15.02 6.66
CA ARG A 112 10.32 16.10 6.46
C ARG A 112 10.17 16.62 5.04
N ASN A 113 9.62 17.81 4.91
CA ASN A 113 9.42 18.50 3.63
C ASN A 113 10.47 19.59 3.47
N ILE A 114 11.51 19.32 2.68
CA ILE A 114 12.58 20.26 2.35
C ILE A 114 12.63 20.30 0.84
N GLU A 115 11.98 21.28 0.22
CA GLU A 115 11.89 21.31 -1.24
C GLU A 115 13.27 21.26 -1.91
N PRO A 116 13.45 20.42 -2.94
CA PRO A 116 12.43 19.64 -3.66
C PRO A 116 12.04 18.28 -3.04
N ASP A 117 12.58 17.91 -1.89
CA ASP A 117 12.44 16.57 -1.31
C ASP A 117 11.28 16.46 -0.30
N LEU A 118 10.54 15.36 -0.38
CA LEU A 118 9.63 14.91 0.65
C LEU A 118 10.12 13.57 1.20
N SER A 119 10.37 13.52 2.51
CA SER A 119 10.91 12.34 3.17
C SER A 119 10.01 11.84 4.29
N LEU A 120 9.95 10.52 4.43
CA LEU A 120 9.40 9.83 5.59
C LEU A 120 10.53 9.53 6.58
N VAL A 121 10.36 9.94 7.83
CA VAL A 121 11.35 9.81 8.90
C VAL A 121 10.76 9.01 10.06
N LEU A 122 11.49 8.00 10.51
CA LEU A 122 11.18 7.19 11.70
C LEU A 122 11.95 7.73 12.92
N ASP A 123 11.25 7.88 14.03
CA ASP A 123 11.75 8.35 15.33
C ASP A 123 12.52 9.67 15.22
N GLY A 124 12.08 10.55 14.29
CA GLY A 124 12.68 11.86 14.02
C GLY A 124 14.09 11.84 13.42
N THR A 125 14.75 10.69 13.32
CA THR A 125 16.19 10.58 13.03
C THR A 125 16.50 9.79 11.77
N LYS A 126 15.78 8.67 11.52
CA LYS A 126 16.07 7.76 10.42
C LYS A 126 15.19 8.09 9.22
N THR A 127 15.78 8.61 8.15
CA THR A 127 15.08 8.73 6.87
C THR A 127 14.88 7.34 6.26
N LEU A 128 13.62 6.92 6.10
CA LEU A 128 13.27 5.64 5.50
C LEU A 128 13.16 5.75 3.99
N ALA A 129 12.48 6.78 3.51
CA ALA A 129 12.29 7.00 2.07
C ALA A 129 12.26 8.50 1.77
N THR A 130 12.77 8.86 0.60
CA THR A 130 12.73 10.22 0.06
C THR A 130 12.27 10.17 -1.39
N ALA A 131 11.35 11.06 -1.74
CA ALA A 131 10.89 11.26 -3.10
C ALA A 131 11.08 12.71 -3.54
N ASN A 132 11.35 12.86 -4.83
CA ASN A 132 11.61 14.13 -5.47
C ASN A 132 10.86 14.16 -6.81
N ALA A 133 9.99 15.15 -6.97
CA ALA A 133 9.16 15.34 -8.15
C ALA A 133 8.70 16.79 -8.25
N ASP A 134 8.28 17.19 -9.45
CA ASP A 134 7.76 18.52 -9.69
C ASP A 134 6.33 18.64 -9.14
N GLY A 135 6.18 19.47 -8.10
CA GLY A 135 4.90 19.70 -7.46
C GLY A 135 4.58 18.75 -6.30
N ASN A 136 3.78 19.24 -5.36
CA ASN A 136 3.50 18.56 -4.10
C ASN A 136 2.78 17.21 -4.31
N HIS A 137 1.83 17.15 -5.25
CA HIS A 137 1.05 15.94 -5.49
C HIS A 137 1.90 14.77 -5.99
N GLN A 138 2.79 15.04 -6.95
CA GLN A 138 3.67 14.03 -7.52
C GLN A 138 4.65 13.49 -6.46
N ARG A 139 5.20 14.37 -5.61
CA ARG A 139 6.11 13.97 -4.53
C ARG A 139 5.47 12.99 -3.54
N ARG A 140 4.22 13.24 -3.15
CA ARG A 140 3.47 12.38 -2.23
C ARG A 140 3.18 10.99 -2.82
N PHE A 141 2.72 10.92 -4.06
CA PHE A 141 2.48 9.65 -4.75
C PHE A 141 3.77 8.86 -4.98
N GLN A 142 4.85 9.53 -5.36
CA GLN A 142 6.16 8.88 -5.49
C GLN A 142 6.69 8.37 -4.16
N LEU A 143 6.53 9.13 -3.08
CA LEU A 143 6.95 8.70 -1.74
C LEU A 143 6.21 7.43 -1.32
N MET A 144 4.89 7.42 -1.46
CA MET A 144 4.05 6.27 -1.14
C MET A 144 4.41 5.04 -1.99
N LYS A 145 4.57 5.23 -3.32
CA LYS A 145 5.04 4.17 -4.21
C LYS A 145 6.38 3.60 -3.73
N LYS A 146 7.36 4.46 -3.44
CA LYS A 146 8.69 4.07 -3.00
C LYS A 146 8.67 3.29 -1.68
N ILE A 147 7.90 3.75 -0.69
CA ILE A 147 7.74 3.07 0.60
C ILE A 147 7.15 1.66 0.40
N CYS A 148 6.06 1.58 -0.37
CA CYS A 148 5.40 0.33 -0.63
C CYS A 148 6.32 -0.63 -1.47
N GLU A 149 7.13 -0.12 -2.42
CA GLU A 149 8.18 -0.91 -3.12
C GLU A 149 9.28 -1.43 -2.18
N MET A 150 9.76 -0.61 -1.25
CA MET A 150 10.74 -1.03 -0.25
C MET A 150 10.20 -2.12 0.67
N GLY A 151 8.93 -2.03 1.06
CA GLY A 151 8.26 -3.09 1.81
C GLY A 151 8.20 -4.40 1.03
N LEU A 152 7.93 -4.34 -0.28
CA LEU A 152 7.93 -5.52 -1.14
C LEU A 152 9.30 -6.23 -1.20
N GLU A 153 10.40 -5.48 -1.19
CA GLU A 153 11.75 -6.06 -1.11
C GLU A 153 11.95 -6.84 0.19
N LYS A 154 11.48 -6.31 1.32
CA LYS A 154 11.50 -7.05 2.60
C LYS A 154 10.69 -8.32 2.47
N TRP A 155 9.45 -8.26 2.00
CA TRP A 155 8.56 -9.41 1.88
C TRP A 155 9.04 -10.50 0.92
N THR A 156 9.80 -10.15 -0.11
CA THR A 156 10.32 -11.11 -1.10
C THR A 156 11.74 -11.58 -0.82
N SER A 157 12.46 -10.94 0.12
CA SER A 157 13.77 -11.39 0.57
C SER A 157 13.63 -12.71 1.35
N PRO A 158 14.40 -13.77 1.00
CA PRO A 158 14.29 -15.09 1.64
C PRO A 158 14.57 -15.10 3.15
N ASN A 159 15.01 -13.98 3.74
CA ASN A 159 15.25 -13.81 5.18
C ASN A 159 14.12 -13.08 5.94
N SER A 160 12.99 -12.71 5.31
CA SER A 160 11.88 -12.03 6.01
C SER A 160 10.90 -12.97 6.71
N THR A 161 11.22 -14.26 6.75
CA THR A 161 10.51 -15.17 7.66
C THR A 161 11.01 -14.90 9.07
N GLN A 162 10.16 -14.34 9.93
CA GLN A 162 9.69 -14.99 11.17
C GLN A 162 8.94 -13.99 12.07
N VAL A 163 7.68 -14.29 12.37
CA VAL A 163 7.27 -14.29 13.77
C VAL A 163 7.10 -15.76 14.14
N GLU A 164 8.14 -16.32 14.76
CA GLU A 164 7.99 -17.48 15.62
C GLU A 164 6.98 -17.12 16.70
N GLN A 165 5.83 -17.79 16.71
CA GLN A 165 5.08 -17.92 17.95
C GLN A 165 5.85 -18.87 18.86
N ASN A 166 6.80 -18.32 19.62
CA ASN A 166 7.29 -18.95 20.84
C ASN A 166 6.15 -18.95 21.86
N GLY A 167 5.35 -20.01 21.83
CA GLY A 167 4.50 -20.41 22.93
C GLY A 167 5.23 -21.44 23.77
N GLU A 168 6.15 -20.99 24.62
CA GLU A 168 6.38 -21.69 25.89
C GLU A 168 5.14 -21.43 26.76
N ASP A 169 4.39 -22.48 27.08
CA ASP A 169 3.89 -22.64 28.44
C ASP A 169 3.40 -24.08 28.71
N LYS A 170 4.19 -24.74 29.57
CA LYS A 170 3.91 -25.85 30.51
C LYS A 170 3.97 -27.31 30.04
#